data_AF-A0A2V5KFD4-F1
#
_entry.id   AF-A0A2V5KFD4-F1
#
_cell.length_a   1.000
_cell.length_b   1.000
_cell.length_c   1.000
_cell.angle_alpha   90.00
_cell.angle_beta   90.00
_cell.angle_gamma   90.00
#
_symmetry.space_group_name_H-M   'P 1'
#
loop_
_entity.id
_entity.type
_entity.pdbx_description
1 polymer ?
#
loop_
_entity_poly.entity_id
_entity_poly.type
_entity_poly.pdbx_seq_one_letter_code
_entity_poly.pdbx_strand_id
1 'polypeptide(L)'
;MNLFCLGLSHHTADVATREQFTGSATAESILGQTGCAEVSLLTTCNRVEVYAVSQKRVSTDEIARCLVRRIDIDPHDYAPPFYRYEAEKCVLHLFRVASGLDSMVVGESEILGQAKKAYESARTSGAAGPYLHRLFQRAFRVAKQVRTHTDIARGAVSVGSVAVDLAQRIFGKISECKVLVLGAGEISERTARALISRGVRDLRVANRSMDRACELAQAVGGRAVSFDEWAAQCREIDIVITATASETPLLTPGDLAPMLRERLDRPLFIIDIAVPRDVDPSVNEMEGVYLYDIDAIRSVAEQSLALRRQQVAAAEAIIAEHVADFVDSISRGLTRSSQTAGHPSLGENPLRASEV
;
A
#
# COMPACT_ATOMS: atom_id res chain seq x y z
N MET A 1 12.56 28.84 -4.74
CA MET A 1 11.73 27.93 -3.92
C MET A 1 12.26 26.53 -4.11
N ASN A 2 12.57 25.86 -3.00
CA ASN A 2 13.19 24.54 -2.97
C ASN A 2 12.13 23.51 -2.59
N LEU A 3 11.85 22.59 -3.52
CA LEU A 3 11.05 21.40 -3.27
C LEU A 3 11.97 20.30 -2.74
N PHE A 4 11.60 19.65 -1.64
CA PHE A 4 12.34 18.52 -1.10
C PHE A 4 11.44 17.47 -0.46
N CYS A 5 11.97 16.27 -0.35
CA CYS A 5 11.44 15.16 0.43
C CYS A 5 12.50 14.77 1.47
N LEU A 6 12.09 14.65 2.72
CA LEU A 6 12.89 14.06 3.79
C LEU A 6 12.13 12.88 4.36
N GLY A 7 12.76 11.71 4.49
CA GLY A 7 12.04 10.57 5.04
C GLY A 7 12.90 9.39 5.47
N LEU A 8 12.22 8.45 6.11
CA LEU A 8 12.69 7.12 6.49
C LEU A 8 11.84 6.08 5.77
N SER A 9 12.43 4.97 5.36
CA SER A 9 11.70 3.87 4.73
C SER A 9 12.21 2.52 5.19
N HIS A 10 11.51 1.45 4.82
CA HIS A 10 11.96 0.07 5.03
C HIS A 10 13.35 -0.24 4.43
N HIS A 11 13.83 0.55 3.47
CA HIS A 11 15.17 0.41 2.91
C HIS A 11 16.26 0.98 3.82
N THR A 12 15.93 1.99 4.63
CA THR A 12 16.92 2.73 5.43
C THR A 12 16.82 2.45 6.92
N ALA A 13 15.66 2.01 7.41
CA ALA A 13 15.41 1.80 8.83
C ALA A 13 14.50 0.59 9.08
N ASP A 14 14.75 -0.12 10.18
CA ASP A 14 13.87 -1.18 10.66
C ASP A 14 12.52 -0.63 11.17
N VAL A 15 11.61 -1.52 11.56
CA VAL A 15 10.28 -1.13 12.08
C VAL A 15 10.42 -0.32 13.36
N ALA A 16 11.25 -0.77 14.31
CA ALA A 16 11.42 -0.13 15.62
C ALA A 16 11.92 1.31 15.51
N THR A 17 12.86 1.57 14.59
CA THR A 17 13.35 2.93 14.32
C THR A 17 12.24 3.78 13.71
N ARG A 18 11.49 3.27 12.72
CA ARG A 18 10.44 4.06 12.05
C ARG A 18 9.30 4.46 12.98
N GLU A 19 8.90 3.58 13.89
CA GLU A 19 7.85 3.86 14.90
C GLU A 19 8.21 5.01 15.85
N GLN A 20 9.50 5.33 16.01
CA GLN A 20 9.94 6.48 16.80
C GLN A 20 9.63 7.82 16.11
N PHE A 21 9.46 7.81 14.78
CA PHE A 21 9.21 8.98 13.95
C PHE A 21 7.77 9.06 13.41
N THR A 22 6.91 8.10 13.74
CA THR A 22 5.45 8.16 13.47
C THR A 22 4.71 8.94 14.57
N GLY A 23 5.30 10.04 15.07
CA GLY A 23 4.77 10.82 16.19
C GLY A 23 3.44 11.53 15.91
N SER A 24 2.96 12.33 16.87
CA SER A 24 1.76 13.18 16.74
C SER A 24 1.91 14.36 15.75
N ALA A 25 3.00 14.38 14.99
CA ALA A 25 3.29 15.42 14.02
C ALA A 25 2.21 15.47 12.94
N THR A 26 1.74 16.68 12.65
CA THR A 26 0.84 16.96 11.53
C THR A 26 1.57 17.85 10.52
N ALA A 27 1.12 17.87 9.28
CA ALA A 27 1.66 18.79 8.27
C ALA A 27 1.60 20.25 8.73
N GLU A 28 0.54 20.65 9.45
CA GLU A 28 0.37 21.97 10.04
C GLU A 28 1.42 22.27 11.13
N SER A 29 1.65 21.32 12.05
CA SER A 29 2.66 21.45 13.09
C SER A 29 4.07 21.65 12.51
N ILE A 30 4.42 20.88 11.47
CA ILE A 30 5.71 20.99 10.77
C ILE A 30 5.81 22.35 10.04
N LEU A 31 4.74 22.79 9.37
CA LEU A 31 4.69 24.08 8.69
C LEU A 31 4.98 25.24 9.65
N GLY A 32 4.34 25.23 10.83
CA GLY A 32 4.50 26.27 11.85
C GLY A 32 5.90 26.33 12.49
N GLN A 33 6.65 25.23 12.48
CA GLN A 33 7.96 25.13 13.15
C GLN A 33 9.17 25.32 12.21
N THR A 34 9.01 25.13 10.90
CA THR A 34 10.15 25.01 9.96
C THR A 34 10.23 26.16 8.95
N GLY A 35 9.27 27.08 8.95
CA GLY A 35 9.20 28.18 7.99
C GLY A 35 9.03 27.73 6.54
N CYS A 36 8.60 26.48 6.32
CA CYS A 36 8.18 26.00 5.00
C CYS A 36 6.95 26.79 4.54
N ALA A 37 6.81 26.94 3.22
CA ALA A 37 5.64 27.53 2.60
C ALA A 37 4.52 26.50 2.40
N GLU A 38 4.88 25.24 2.16
CA GLU A 38 3.93 24.14 1.99
C GLU A 38 4.54 22.85 2.56
N VAL A 39 3.71 21.99 3.18
CA VAL A 39 4.12 20.72 3.78
C VAL A 39 3.03 19.65 3.58
N SER A 40 3.43 18.42 3.29
CA SER A 40 2.60 17.22 3.38
C SER A 40 3.38 16.10 4.07
N LEU A 41 2.71 15.35 4.95
CA LEU A 41 3.28 14.24 5.71
C LEU A 41 2.64 12.92 5.27
N LEU A 42 3.44 12.00 4.75
CA LEU A 42 3.03 10.64 4.39
C LEU A 42 3.59 9.65 5.40
N THR A 43 2.69 9.06 6.19
CA THR A 43 3.03 8.06 7.20
C THR A 43 2.34 6.74 6.86
N THR A 44 3.12 5.67 6.85
CA THR A 44 2.67 4.30 6.59
C THR A 44 3.46 3.34 7.50
N CYS A 45 3.11 2.06 7.54
CA CYS A 45 3.96 1.05 8.19
C CYS A 45 5.35 0.92 7.55
N ASN A 46 5.51 1.40 6.29
CA ASN A 46 6.72 1.23 5.51
C ASN A 46 7.60 2.48 5.34
N ARG A 47 7.08 3.66 5.66
CA ARG A 47 7.77 4.95 5.49
C ARG A 47 7.13 6.08 6.28
N VAL A 48 7.97 7.06 6.62
CA VAL A 48 7.58 8.38 7.13
C VAL A 48 8.29 9.42 6.27
N GLU A 49 7.53 10.23 5.54
CA GLU A 49 8.06 11.19 4.57
C GLU A 49 7.40 12.56 4.68
N VAL A 50 8.23 13.59 4.68
CA VAL A 50 7.82 14.99 4.61
C VAL A 50 8.15 15.54 3.24
N TYR A 51 7.12 15.92 2.49
CA TYR A 51 7.24 16.66 1.24
C TYR A 51 6.99 18.12 1.52
N ALA A 52 7.97 18.98 1.23
CA ALA A 52 7.89 20.38 1.59
C ALA A 52 8.46 21.32 0.53
N VAL A 53 7.93 22.54 0.52
CA VAL A 53 8.42 23.65 -0.29
C VAL A 53 8.85 24.76 0.65
N SER A 54 10.08 25.25 0.49
CA SER A 54 10.58 26.38 1.28
C SER A 54 11.32 27.40 0.42
N GLN A 55 11.34 28.66 0.85
CA GLN A 55 12.17 29.69 0.21
C GLN A 55 13.63 29.58 0.64
N LYS A 56 13.87 29.17 1.89
CA LYS A 56 15.20 28.97 2.47
C LYS A 56 15.51 27.48 2.55
N ARG A 57 16.78 27.13 2.65
CA ARG A 57 17.17 25.75 2.93
C ARG A 57 16.83 25.42 4.38
N VAL A 58 15.92 24.49 4.57
CA VAL A 58 15.56 23.92 5.88
C VAL A 58 16.49 22.73 6.14
N SER A 59 17.08 22.68 7.32
CA SER A 59 17.99 21.59 7.69
C SER A 59 17.23 20.27 7.90
N THR A 60 17.92 19.15 7.73
CA THR A 60 17.35 17.82 8.04
C THR A 60 16.94 17.74 9.51
N ASP A 61 17.76 18.28 10.40
CA ASP A 61 17.56 18.21 11.86
C ASP A 61 16.32 18.99 12.31
N GLU A 62 16.03 20.12 11.66
CA GLU A 62 14.80 20.88 11.90
C GLU A 62 13.55 20.05 11.64
N ILE A 63 13.48 19.36 10.50
CA ILE A 63 12.33 18.52 10.16
C ILE A 63 12.32 17.26 11.03
N ALA A 64 13.48 16.64 11.28
CA ALA A 64 13.60 15.46 12.12
C ALA A 64 13.07 15.72 13.54
N ARG A 65 13.42 16.88 14.14
CA ARG A 65 12.90 17.30 15.45
C ARG A 65 11.37 17.36 15.49
N CYS A 66 10.73 17.78 14.41
CA CYS A 66 9.26 17.79 14.35
C CYS A 66 8.65 16.38 14.30
N LEU A 67 9.40 15.36 13.84
CA LEU A 67 8.90 13.99 13.66
C LEU A 67 9.12 13.08 14.88
N VAL A 68 10.14 13.36 15.70
CA VAL A 68 10.51 12.52 16.84
C VAL A 68 9.40 12.50 17.90
N ARG A 69 9.00 11.29 18.32
CA ARG A 69 7.96 11.07 19.35
C ARG A 69 8.46 11.26 20.79
N ARG A 70 9.76 11.13 21.05
CA ARG A 70 10.38 11.22 22.40
C ARG A 70 11.19 12.51 22.55
N ILE A 71 10.78 13.34 23.51
CA ILE A 71 11.43 14.62 23.85
C ILE A 71 12.88 14.43 24.35
N ASP A 72 13.23 13.24 24.86
CA ASP A 72 14.53 12.90 25.47
C ASP A 72 15.60 12.37 24.52
N ILE A 73 15.35 12.32 23.20
CA ILE A 73 16.38 11.93 22.23
C ILE A 73 16.95 13.20 21.61
N ASP A 74 18.20 13.55 21.95
CA ASP A 74 18.93 14.61 21.25
C ASP A 74 19.19 14.15 19.80
N PRO A 75 18.71 14.88 18.78
CA PRO A 75 19.01 14.58 17.38
C PRO A 75 20.51 14.60 17.05
N HIS A 76 21.37 15.14 17.91
CA HIS A 76 22.83 15.07 17.72
C HIS A 76 23.44 13.71 18.09
N ASP A 77 22.82 12.96 19.01
CA ASP A 77 23.32 11.65 19.46
C ASP A 77 22.78 10.49 18.62
N TYR A 78 21.81 10.76 17.75
CA TYR A 78 21.24 9.80 16.83
C TYR A 78 21.26 10.44 15.44
N ALA A 79 22.02 9.87 14.50
CA ALA A 79 21.94 10.22 13.08
C ALA A 79 20.99 9.24 12.38
N PRO A 80 19.66 9.39 12.50
CA PRO A 80 18.72 8.52 11.84
C PRO A 80 19.00 8.55 10.33
N PRO A 81 18.80 7.43 9.62
CA PRO A 81 19.16 7.26 8.22
C PRO A 81 18.13 7.93 7.31
N PHE A 82 17.84 9.22 7.56
CA PHE A 82 16.98 10.03 6.72
C PHE A 82 17.64 10.20 5.35
N TYR A 83 16.92 9.83 4.30
CA TYR A 83 17.27 10.27 2.97
C TYR A 83 16.65 11.64 2.72
N ARG A 84 17.36 12.45 1.93
CA ARG A 84 16.90 13.75 1.46
C ARG A 84 16.96 13.79 -0.06
N TYR A 85 15.82 14.02 -0.70
CA TYR A 85 15.73 14.25 -2.13
C TYR A 85 15.30 15.69 -2.39
N GLU A 86 15.97 16.36 -3.32
CA GLU A 86 15.69 17.75 -3.68
C GLU A 86 15.32 17.87 -5.15
N ALA A 87 14.49 18.87 -5.47
CA ALA A 87 14.05 19.21 -6.81
C ALA A 87 13.56 17.97 -7.60
N GLU A 88 14.17 17.68 -8.74
CA GLU A 88 13.82 16.56 -9.62
C GLU A 88 13.79 15.22 -8.89
N LYS A 89 14.74 14.95 -7.99
CA LYS A 89 14.78 13.70 -7.23
C LYS A 89 13.57 13.56 -6.30
N CYS A 90 13.08 14.66 -5.74
CA CYS A 90 11.87 14.66 -4.92
C CYS A 90 10.63 14.31 -5.77
N VAL A 91 10.54 14.87 -6.97
CA VAL A 91 9.44 14.59 -7.92
C VAL A 91 9.47 13.13 -8.34
N LEU A 92 10.63 12.64 -8.78
CA LEU A 92 10.86 11.25 -9.15
C LEU A 92 10.47 10.30 -8.01
N HIS A 93 10.92 10.59 -6.79
CA HIS A 93 10.64 9.78 -5.62
C HIS A 93 9.14 9.67 -5.35
N LEU A 94 8.41 10.80 -5.30
CA LEU A 94 6.97 10.77 -5.09
C LEU A 94 6.24 9.98 -6.17
N PHE A 95 6.64 10.13 -7.44
CA PHE A 95 5.99 9.43 -8.55
C PHE A 95 6.23 7.91 -8.46
N ARG A 96 7.42 7.48 -8.05
CA ARG A 96 7.73 6.07 -7.77
C ARG A 96 6.93 5.53 -6.59
N VAL A 97 6.87 6.26 -5.47
CA VAL A 97 6.10 5.90 -4.28
C VAL A 97 4.61 5.78 -4.61
N ALA A 98 4.01 6.80 -5.25
CA ALA A 98 2.59 6.78 -5.61
C ALA A 98 2.24 5.67 -6.63
N SER A 99 3.21 5.27 -7.46
CA SER A 99 3.07 4.16 -8.42
C SER A 99 3.32 2.78 -7.80
N GLY A 100 3.73 2.72 -6.53
CA GLY A 100 4.05 1.48 -5.82
C GLY A 100 5.40 0.86 -6.21
N LEU A 101 6.24 1.56 -6.98
CA LEU A 101 7.57 1.04 -7.36
C LEU A 101 8.57 1.06 -6.21
N ASP A 102 8.35 1.95 -5.25
CA ASP A 102 9.10 2.03 -4.00
C ASP A 102 8.21 1.52 -2.85
N SER A 103 7.68 0.30 -2.98
CA SER A 103 6.92 -0.37 -1.92
C SER A 103 7.53 -1.74 -1.65
N MET A 104 7.45 -2.22 -0.42
CA MET A 104 7.92 -3.57 -0.04
C MET A 104 7.31 -4.65 -0.96
N VAL A 105 6.04 -4.47 -1.34
CA VAL A 105 5.40 -5.23 -2.42
C VAL A 105 5.27 -4.30 -3.63
N VAL A 106 6.16 -4.43 -4.61
CA VAL A 106 6.18 -3.55 -5.79
C VAL A 106 4.84 -3.57 -6.55
N GLY A 107 4.30 -2.42 -6.91
CA GLY A 107 3.05 -2.28 -7.66
C GLY A 107 1.77 -2.32 -6.82
N GLU A 108 1.87 -2.45 -5.49
CA GLU A 108 0.72 -2.45 -4.60
C GLU A 108 -0.11 -1.17 -4.69
N SER A 109 -1.41 -1.30 -4.40
CA SER A 109 -2.38 -0.23 -4.64
C SER A 109 -2.65 0.69 -3.46
N GLU A 110 -2.29 0.26 -2.26
CA GLU A 110 -2.57 0.88 -0.98
C GLU A 110 -1.80 2.19 -0.78
N ILE A 111 -0.52 2.24 -1.16
CA ILE A 111 0.30 3.46 -1.03
C ILE A 111 -0.27 4.65 -1.79
N LEU A 112 -0.92 4.41 -2.94
CA LEU A 112 -1.61 5.48 -3.67
C LEU A 112 -2.78 6.04 -2.85
N GLY A 113 -3.53 5.18 -2.18
CA GLY A 113 -4.62 5.58 -1.28
C GLY A 113 -4.10 6.37 -0.07
N GLN A 114 -2.99 5.91 0.52
CA GLN A 114 -2.34 6.58 1.65
C GLN A 114 -1.78 7.95 1.24
N ALA A 115 -1.12 8.06 0.08
CA ALA A 115 -0.65 9.33 -0.48
C ALA A 115 -1.79 10.32 -0.76
N LYS A 116 -2.94 9.83 -1.27
CA LYS A 116 -4.15 10.67 -1.43
C LYS A 116 -4.67 11.20 -0.09
N LYS A 117 -4.73 10.36 0.93
CA LYS A 117 -5.16 10.76 2.29
C LYS A 117 -4.20 11.80 2.89
N ALA A 118 -2.88 11.58 2.77
CA ALA A 118 -1.84 12.51 3.23
C ALA A 118 -1.97 13.89 2.57
N TYR A 119 -2.19 13.91 1.26
CA TYR A 119 -2.41 15.14 0.50
C TYR A 119 -3.73 15.83 0.89
N GLU A 120 -4.85 15.11 0.99
CA GLU A 120 -6.14 15.70 1.37
C GLU A 120 -6.12 16.26 2.80
N SER A 121 -5.43 15.58 3.72
CA SER A 121 -5.22 16.09 5.08
C SER A 121 -4.46 17.41 5.06
N ALA A 122 -3.32 17.47 4.36
CA ALA A 122 -2.53 18.69 4.22
C ALA A 122 -3.28 19.82 3.50
N ARG A 123 -4.11 19.50 2.50
CA ARG A 123 -4.95 20.49 1.80
C ARG A 123 -6.02 21.07 2.72
N THR A 124 -6.68 20.22 3.49
CA THR A 124 -7.79 20.64 4.38
C THR A 124 -7.29 21.50 5.53
N SER A 125 -6.07 21.26 6.02
CA SER A 125 -5.42 22.10 7.04
C SER A 125 -4.73 23.35 6.47
N GLY A 126 -4.79 23.58 5.16
CA GLY A 126 -4.09 24.71 4.51
C GLY A 126 -2.57 24.56 4.43
N ALA A 127 -2.02 23.41 4.82
CA ALA A 127 -0.58 23.14 4.75
C ALA A 127 -0.08 22.83 3.33
N ALA A 128 -0.94 22.35 2.44
CA ALA A 128 -0.62 22.16 1.03
C ALA A 128 -1.08 23.35 0.18
N GLY A 129 -0.14 24.00 -0.49
CA GLY A 129 -0.41 25.11 -1.40
C GLY A 129 -0.35 24.69 -2.88
N PRO A 130 -0.24 25.67 -3.80
CA PRO A 130 -0.26 25.42 -5.24
C PRO A 130 0.84 24.47 -5.74
N TYR A 131 2.03 24.45 -5.12
CA TYR A 131 3.14 23.61 -5.59
C TYR A 131 2.90 22.14 -5.26
N LEU A 132 2.63 21.82 -3.99
CA LEU A 132 2.29 20.47 -3.55
C LEU A 132 0.98 20.01 -4.21
N HIS A 133 -0.01 20.88 -4.38
CA HIS A 133 -1.21 20.53 -5.15
C HIS A 133 -0.86 20.02 -6.54
N ARG A 134 -0.10 20.79 -7.34
CA ARG A 134 0.30 20.37 -8.69
C ARG A 134 1.14 19.09 -8.69
N LEU A 135 2.05 18.95 -7.71
CA LEU A 135 2.91 17.78 -7.56
C LEU A 135 2.11 16.50 -7.31
N PHE A 136 1.24 16.50 -6.29
CA PHE A 136 0.43 15.33 -5.94
C PHE A 136 -0.60 14.98 -7.04
N GLN A 137 -1.24 15.97 -7.65
CA GLN A 137 -2.14 15.71 -8.78
C GLN A 137 -1.42 15.06 -9.97
N ARG A 138 -0.18 15.49 -10.26
CA ARG A 138 0.65 14.85 -11.28
C ARG A 138 1.04 13.43 -10.84
N ALA A 139 1.45 13.22 -9.59
CA ALA A 139 1.78 11.89 -9.06
C ALA A 139 0.61 10.90 -9.19
N PHE A 140 -0.62 11.32 -8.89
CA PHE A 140 -1.80 10.46 -9.02
C PHE A 140 -2.13 10.11 -10.48
N ARG A 141 -1.91 11.05 -11.40
CA ARG A 141 -2.05 10.81 -12.84
C ARG A 141 -1.00 9.82 -13.34
N VAL A 142 0.26 9.99 -12.93
CA VAL A 142 1.37 9.08 -13.26
C VAL A 142 1.07 7.68 -12.73
N ALA A 143 0.68 7.56 -11.47
CA ALA A 143 0.31 6.27 -10.88
C ALA A 143 -0.82 5.58 -11.64
N LYS A 144 -1.84 6.34 -12.08
CA LYS A 144 -2.91 5.81 -12.94
C LYS A 144 -2.36 5.34 -14.29
N GLN A 145 -1.54 6.16 -14.95
CA GLN A 145 -0.97 5.84 -16.26
C GLN A 145 -0.08 4.60 -16.20
N VAL A 146 0.81 4.51 -15.20
CA VAL A 146 1.65 3.35 -14.94
C VAL A 146 0.80 2.09 -14.76
N ARG A 147 -0.27 2.15 -13.96
CA ARG A 147 -1.17 0.99 -13.77
C ARG A 147 -1.95 0.58 -15.01
N THR A 148 -2.30 1.54 -15.87
CA THR A 148 -3.06 1.26 -17.09
C THR A 148 -2.17 0.71 -18.21
N HIS A 149 -0.92 1.17 -18.30
CA HIS A 149 -0.04 0.87 -19.43
C HIS A 149 1.07 -0.14 -19.09
N THR A 150 1.15 -0.59 -17.84
CA THR A 150 2.08 -1.63 -17.41
C THR A 150 1.34 -2.68 -16.61
N ASP A 151 1.89 -3.89 -16.60
CA ASP A 151 1.41 -5.00 -15.80
C ASP A 151 1.99 -4.98 -14.37
N ILE A 152 2.57 -3.84 -13.94
CA ILE A 152 3.18 -3.71 -12.60
C ILE A 152 2.17 -3.98 -11.47
N ALA A 153 0.91 -3.62 -11.68
CA ALA A 153 -0.19 -3.87 -10.74
C ALA A 153 -0.78 -5.27 -10.88
N ARG A 154 -0.60 -5.94 -12.03
CA ARG A 154 -1.00 -7.36 -12.18
C ARG A 154 -0.14 -8.28 -11.31
N GLY A 155 1.08 -7.85 -10.98
CA GLY A 155 2.04 -8.54 -10.10
C GLY A 155 2.10 -8.02 -8.65
N ALA A 156 1.23 -7.09 -8.24
CA ALA A 156 1.01 -6.79 -6.83
C ALA A 156 0.14 -7.91 -6.24
N VAL A 157 0.72 -9.12 -6.18
CA VAL A 157 -0.04 -10.33 -5.90
C VAL A 157 -0.46 -10.28 -4.44
N SER A 158 -1.71 -9.91 -4.21
CA SER A 158 -2.36 -10.13 -2.92
C SER A 158 -2.36 -11.64 -2.64
N VAL A 159 -2.35 -12.00 -1.36
CA VAL A 159 -2.50 -13.40 -0.93
C VAL A 159 -3.69 -14.06 -1.64
N GLY A 160 -4.80 -13.33 -1.77
CA GLY A 160 -5.99 -13.75 -2.53
C GLY A 160 -5.76 -14.09 -4.00
N SER A 161 -5.02 -13.24 -4.73
CA SER A 161 -4.73 -13.50 -6.15
C SER A 161 -3.78 -14.67 -6.36
N VAL A 162 -2.75 -14.83 -5.50
CA VAL A 162 -1.85 -16.01 -5.59
C VAL A 162 -2.64 -17.28 -5.28
N ALA A 163 -3.46 -17.24 -4.23
CA ALA A 163 -4.32 -18.35 -3.82
C ALA A 163 -5.23 -18.81 -4.96
N VAL A 164 -5.86 -17.88 -5.68
CA VAL A 164 -6.66 -18.19 -6.87
C VAL A 164 -5.82 -18.86 -7.95
N ASP A 165 -4.65 -18.31 -8.28
CA ASP A 165 -3.83 -18.83 -9.38
C ASP A 165 -3.29 -20.24 -9.04
N LEU A 166 -2.93 -20.49 -7.77
CA LEU A 166 -2.59 -21.81 -7.26
C LEU A 166 -3.79 -22.77 -7.34
N ALA A 167 -4.97 -22.35 -6.89
CA ALA A 167 -6.19 -23.15 -6.98
C ALA A 167 -6.52 -23.52 -8.44
N GLN A 168 -6.35 -22.60 -9.39
CA GLN A 168 -6.55 -22.87 -10.82
C GLN A 168 -5.54 -23.88 -11.38
N ARG A 169 -4.30 -23.89 -10.88
CA ARG A 169 -3.30 -24.90 -11.28
C ARG A 169 -3.64 -26.29 -10.73
N ILE A 170 -4.18 -26.35 -9.51
CA ILE A 170 -4.52 -27.61 -8.84
C ILE A 170 -5.82 -28.20 -9.41
N PHE A 171 -6.87 -27.40 -9.56
CA PHE A 171 -8.22 -27.88 -9.90
C PHE A 171 -8.66 -27.55 -11.34
N GLY A 172 -7.94 -26.69 -12.06
CA GLY A 172 -8.36 -26.18 -13.36
C GLY A 172 -9.58 -25.26 -13.23
N LYS A 173 -10.79 -25.82 -13.29
CA LYS A 173 -12.06 -25.07 -13.21
C LYS A 173 -12.48 -24.85 -11.76
N ILE A 174 -12.07 -23.73 -11.18
CA ILE A 174 -12.42 -23.39 -9.80
C ILE A 174 -13.92 -23.12 -9.55
N SER A 175 -14.72 -22.97 -10.60
CA SER A 175 -16.18 -22.77 -10.46
C SER A 175 -16.92 -23.98 -9.90
N GLU A 176 -16.28 -25.15 -9.93
CA GLU A 176 -16.80 -26.41 -9.38
C GLU A 176 -16.26 -26.67 -7.96
N CYS A 177 -15.29 -25.89 -7.50
CA CYS A 177 -14.70 -26.05 -6.18
C CYS A 177 -15.61 -25.50 -5.08
N LYS A 178 -15.63 -26.22 -3.95
CA LYS A 178 -16.25 -25.81 -2.70
C LYS A 178 -15.20 -25.22 -1.78
N VAL A 179 -15.45 -24.03 -1.24
CA VAL A 179 -14.50 -23.26 -0.42
C VAL A 179 -15.02 -23.10 1.01
N LEU A 180 -14.14 -23.32 1.99
CA LEU A 180 -14.39 -23.02 3.40
C LEU A 180 -13.40 -21.97 3.89
N VAL A 181 -13.91 -20.93 4.54
CA VAL A 181 -13.12 -19.89 5.17
C VAL A 181 -13.28 -20.01 6.68
N LEU A 182 -12.19 -20.28 7.38
CA LEU A 182 -12.09 -20.28 8.85
C LEU A 182 -11.54 -18.92 9.30
N GLY A 183 -12.38 -18.13 9.95
CA GLY A 183 -12.06 -16.78 10.38
C GLY A 183 -12.64 -15.71 9.46
N ALA A 184 -12.96 -14.54 10.03
CA ALA A 184 -13.63 -13.44 9.35
C ALA A 184 -12.80 -12.14 9.34
N GLY A 185 -11.47 -12.26 9.18
CA GLY A 185 -10.56 -11.12 9.09
C GLY A 185 -10.52 -10.49 7.68
N GLU A 186 -9.89 -9.31 7.56
CA GLU A 186 -9.76 -8.58 6.29
C GLU A 186 -9.07 -9.41 5.20
N ILE A 187 -8.07 -10.21 5.58
CA ILE A 187 -7.33 -11.04 4.63
C ILE A 187 -8.19 -12.22 4.13
N SER A 188 -8.98 -12.84 5.01
CA SER A 188 -9.98 -13.84 4.62
C SER A 188 -10.99 -13.26 3.64
N GLU A 189 -11.49 -12.06 3.93
CA GLU A 189 -12.45 -11.37 3.05
C GLU A 189 -11.86 -11.11 1.66
N ARG A 190 -10.64 -10.56 1.58
CA ARG A 190 -9.98 -10.30 0.31
C ARG A 190 -9.73 -11.58 -0.49
N THR A 191 -9.31 -12.64 0.18
CA THR A 191 -9.06 -13.95 -0.45
C THR A 191 -10.36 -14.59 -0.96
N ALA A 192 -11.41 -14.54 -0.15
CA ALA A 192 -12.75 -14.99 -0.53
C ALA A 192 -13.30 -14.22 -1.74
N ARG A 193 -13.22 -12.88 -1.72
CA ARG A 193 -13.63 -12.02 -2.84
C ARG A 193 -12.86 -12.36 -4.12
N ALA A 194 -11.56 -12.63 -4.02
CA ALA A 194 -10.74 -13.01 -5.18
C ALA A 194 -11.24 -14.34 -5.80
N LEU A 195 -11.52 -15.36 -4.99
CA LEU A 195 -12.06 -16.64 -5.45
C LEU A 195 -13.45 -16.50 -6.10
N ILE A 196 -14.36 -15.74 -5.47
CA ILE A 196 -15.70 -15.46 -6.02
C ILE A 196 -15.59 -14.74 -7.37
N SER A 197 -14.74 -13.71 -7.46
CA SER A 197 -14.54 -12.95 -8.70
C SER A 197 -14.04 -13.81 -9.88
N ARG A 198 -13.49 -14.99 -9.58
CA ARG A 198 -12.93 -15.94 -10.53
C ARG A 198 -13.81 -17.18 -10.75
N GLY A 199 -15.01 -17.17 -10.15
CA GLY A 199 -16.10 -18.07 -10.52
C GLY A 199 -16.48 -19.12 -9.47
N VAL A 200 -15.86 -19.14 -8.28
CA VAL A 200 -16.31 -20.00 -7.17
C VAL A 200 -17.77 -19.71 -6.83
N ARG A 201 -18.56 -20.77 -6.62
CA ARG A 201 -20.01 -20.66 -6.36
C ARG A 201 -20.46 -21.14 -4.98
N ASP A 202 -19.74 -22.10 -4.38
CA ASP A 202 -20.02 -22.60 -3.03
C ASP A 202 -18.90 -22.12 -2.10
N LEU A 203 -19.16 -21.03 -1.39
CA LEU A 203 -18.26 -20.47 -0.39
C LEU A 203 -18.95 -20.44 0.97
N ARG A 204 -18.29 -21.04 1.96
CA ARG A 204 -18.78 -21.21 3.32
C ARG A 204 -17.87 -20.47 4.28
N VAL A 205 -18.44 -19.80 5.27
CA VAL A 205 -17.68 -19.03 6.26
C VAL A 205 -18.00 -19.59 7.64
N ALA A 206 -16.96 -19.98 8.37
CA ALA A 206 -17.06 -20.38 9.77
C ALA A 206 -16.22 -19.43 10.63
N ASN A 207 -16.78 -18.96 11.74
CA ASN A 207 -16.05 -18.12 12.68
C ASN A 207 -16.61 -18.34 14.10
N ARG A 208 -15.76 -18.21 15.13
CA ARG A 208 -16.18 -18.37 16.53
C ARG A 208 -17.34 -17.44 16.92
N SER A 209 -17.37 -16.24 16.36
CA SER A 209 -18.54 -15.36 16.39
C SER A 209 -19.37 -15.58 15.13
N MET A 210 -20.59 -16.09 15.30
CA MET A 210 -21.54 -16.35 14.22
C MET A 210 -21.92 -15.06 13.49
N ASP A 211 -22.08 -13.94 14.20
CA ASP A 211 -22.39 -12.65 13.59
C ASP A 211 -21.34 -12.24 12.55
N ARG A 212 -20.05 -12.39 12.88
CA ARG A 212 -18.96 -12.10 11.94
C ARG A 212 -18.94 -13.06 10.74
N ALA A 213 -19.30 -14.33 10.95
CA ALA A 213 -19.44 -15.29 9.84
C ALA A 213 -20.55 -14.86 8.88
N CYS A 214 -21.70 -14.44 9.42
CA CYS A 214 -22.83 -13.91 8.64
C CYS A 214 -22.45 -12.63 7.89
N GLU A 215 -21.79 -11.67 8.54
CA GLU A 215 -21.31 -10.43 7.92
C GLU A 215 -20.44 -10.72 6.69
N LEU A 216 -19.41 -11.57 6.87
CA LEU A 216 -18.50 -11.90 5.79
C LEU A 216 -19.20 -12.72 4.69
N ALA A 217 -20.00 -13.73 5.05
CA ALA A 217 -20.76 -14.52 4.10
C ALA A 217 -21.67 -13.64 3.23
N GLN A 218 -22.38 -12.68 3.83
CA GLN A 218 -23.22 -11.73 3.11
C GLN A 218 -22.38 -10.84 2.18
N ALA A 219 -21.22 -10.36 2.64
CA ALA A 219 -20.35 -9.49 1.85
C ALA A 219 -19.78 -10.15 0.58
N VAL A 220 -19.64 -11.48 0.58
CA VAL A 220 -19.07 -12.25 -0.53
C VAL A 220 -20.08 -13.13 -1.27
N GLY A 221 -21.36 -13.12 -0.86
CA GLY A 221 -22.41 -13.96 -1.44
C GLY A 221 -22.28 -15.45 -1.11
N GLY A 222 -21.63 -15.78 0.02
CA GLY A 222 -21.50 -17.14 0.54
C GLY A 222 -22.56 -17.48 1.60
N ARG A 223 -22.32 -18.57 2.35
CA ARG A 223 -23.16 -19.00 3.47
C ARG A 223 -22.36 -19.12 4.77
N ALA A 224 -22.92 -18.68 5.89
CA ALA A 224 -22.34 -18.92 7.19
C ALA A 224 -22.63 -20.35 7.66
N VAL A 225 -21.66 -20.98 8.31
CA VAL A 225 -21.80 -22.30 8.95
C VAL A 225 -21.32 -22.21 10.41
N SER A 226 -21.81 -23.12 11.26
CA SER A 226 -21.36 -23.17 12.65
C SER A 226 -19.86 -23.47 12.71
N PHE A 227 -19.16 -22.82 13.65
CA PHE A 227 -17.75 -23.12 13.88
C PHE A 227 -17.57 -24.58 14.28
N ASP A 228 -18.42 -25.14 15.15
CA ASP A 228 -18.27 -26.52 15.61
C ASP A 228 -18.48 -27.57 14.49
N GLU A 229 -19.07 -27.17 13.37
CA GLU A 229 -19.34 -28.04 12.23
C GLU A 229 -18.25 -27.98 11.15
N TRP A 230 -17.27 -27.08 11.27
CA TRP A 230 -16.30 -26.85 10.18
C TRP A 230 -15.55 -28.13 9.79
N ALA A 231 -15.20 -28.97 10.78
CA ALA A 231 -14.49 -30.22 10.54
C ALA A 231 -15.34 -31.22 9.73
N ALA A 232 -16.66 -31.28 9.95
CA ALA A 232 -17.53 -32.13 9.16
C ALA A 232 -17.65 -31.63 7.71
N GLN A 233 -17.63 -30.31 7.50
CA GLN A 233 -17.70 -29.69 6.17
C GLN A 233 -16.47 -30.03 5.32
N CYS A 234 -15.28 -30.12 5.91
CA CYS A 234 -14.02 -30.37 5.19
C CYS A 234 -14.03 -31.67 4.34
N ARG A 235 -14.99 -32.59 4.54
CA ARG A 235 -15.14 -33.81 3.73
C ARG A 235 -15.46 -33.53 2.27
N GLU A 236 -16.20 -32.46 2.00
CA GLU A 236 -16.59 -32.09 0.64
C GLU A 236 -15.91 -30.83 0.12
N ILE A 237 -15.22 -30.07 0.97
CA ILE A 237 -14.52 -28.82 0.63
C ILE A 237 -13.25 -29.11 -0.14
N ASP A 238 -12.98 -28.39 -1.21
CA ASP A 238 -11.76 -28.54 -2.01
C ASP A 238 -10.68 -27.54 -1.57
N ILE A 239 -11.09 -26.36 -1.10
CA ILE A 239 -10.20 -25.27 -0.69
C ILE A 239 -10.55 -24.78 0.72
N VAL A 240 -9.59 -24.78 1.62
CA VAL A 240 -9.72 -24.22 2.98
C VAL A 240 -8.82 -22.99 3.10
N ILE A 241 -9.38 -21.89 3.59
CA ILE A 241 -8.63 -20.67 3.94
C ILE A 241 -8.70 -20.51 5.45
N THR A 242 -7.57 -20.40 6.12
CA THR A 242 -7.51 -20.19 7.57
C THR A 242 -6.84 -18.85 7.88
N ALA A 243 -7.50 -18.05 8.71
CA ALA A 243 -6.94 -16.81 9.26
C ALA A 243 -7.63 -16.50 10.60
N THR A 244 -7.53 -17.42 11.55
CA THR A 244 -8.05 -17.23 12.90
C THR A 244 -6.98 -16.64 13.83
N ALA A 245 -7.37 -16.38 15.08
CA ALA A 245 -6.48 -15.95 16.15
C ALA A 245 -6.23 -17.10 17.14
N SER A 246 -6.24 -18.35 16.66
CA SER A 246 -5.99 -19.52 17.51
C SER A 246 -4.53 -19.57 17.95
N GLU A 247 -4.28 -19.89 19.22
CA GLU A 247 -2.91 -20.10 19.73
C GLU A 247 -2.39 -21.51 19.43
N THR A 248 -3.29 -22.44 19.11
CA THR A 248 -2.98 -23.83 18.75
C THR A 248 -3.50 -24.15 17.35
N PRO A 249 -2.81 -25.00 16.58
CA PRO A 249 -3.30 -25.47 15.28
C PRO A 249 -4.70 -26.07 15.40
N LEU A 250 -5.59 -25.65 14.51
CA LEU A 250 -6.95 -26.14 14.35
C LEU A 250 -7.01 -27.37 13.44
N LEU A 251 -6.10 -27.48 12.47
CA LEU A 251 -5.99 -28.61 11.56
C LEU A 251 -4.69 -29.37 11.83
N THR A 252 -4.82 -30.58 12.38
CA THR A 252 -3.71 -31.50 12.59
C THR A 252 -3.84 -32.75 11.70
N PRO A 253 -2.77 -33.56 11.54
CA PRO A 253 -2.87 -34.83 10.82
C PRO A 253 -3.93 -35.77 11.41
N GLY A 254 -4.16 -35.73 12.73
CA GLY A 254 -5.17 -36.53 13.40
C GLY A 254 -6.60 -36.15 12.98
N ASP A 255 -6.86 -34.87 12.77
CA ASP A 255 -8.16 -34.35 12.34
C ASP A 255 -8.41 -34.65 10.86
N LEU A 256 -7.36 -34.53 10.03
CA LEU A 256 -7.47 -34.68 8.57
C LEU A 256 -7.41 -36.13 8.09
N ALA A 257 -6.69 -37.03 8.77
CA ALA A 257 -6.50 -38.40 8.30
C ALA A 257 -7.81 -39.18 8.09
N PRO A 258 -8.81 -39.13 9.00
CA PRO A 258 -10.10 -39.78 8.77
C PRO A 258 -10.82 -39.20 7.54
N MET A 259 -10.67 -37.91 7.30
CA MET A 259 -11.35 -37.19 6.23
C MET A 259 -10.76 -37.49 4.85
N LEU A 260 -9.44 -37.55 4.75
CA LEU A 260 -8.74 -37.82 3.48
C LEU A 260 -9.03 -39.24 2.96
N ARG A 261 -9.29 -40.21 3.85
CA ARG A 261 -9.70 -41.57 3.45
C ARG A 261 -11.00 -41.59 2.65
N GLU A 262 -11.89 -40.62 2.86
CA GLU A 262 -13.16 -40.49 2.14
C GLU A 262 -13.01 -39.69 0.83
N ARG A 263 -11.81 -39.18 0.51
CA ARG A 263 -11.53 -38.24 -0.59
C ARG A 263 -10.62 -38.84 -1.67
N LEU A 264 -11.02 -39.99 -2.22
CA LEU A 264 -10.33 -40.62 -3.35
C LEU A 264 -10.20 -39.64 -4.53
N ASP A 265 -8.97 -39.39 -4.99
CA ASP A 265 -8.60 -38.50 -6.10
C ASP A 265 -9.11 -37.04 -5.99
N ARG A 266 -9.42 -36.58 -4.77
CA ARG A 266 -9.90 -35.22 -4.51
C ARG A 266 -8.97 -34.46 -3.58
N PRO A 267 -7.98 -33.73 -4.12
CA PRO A 267 -7.02 -33.04 -3.29
C PRO A 267 -7.69 -31.98 -2.41
N LEU A 268 -7.07 -31.71 -1.27
CA LEU A 268 -7.43 -30.64 -0.35
C LEU A 268 -6.36 -29.55 -0.41
N PHE A 269 -6.76 -28.36 -0.86
CA PHE A 269 -5.87 -27.19 -0.90
C PHE A 269 -6.12 -26.30 0.31
N ILE A 270 -5.09 -26.07 1.11
CA ILE A 270 -5.18 -25.29 2.35
C ILE A 270 -4.27 -24.06 2.25
N ILE A 271 -4.85 -22.90 2.55
CA ILE A 271 -4.17 -21.61 2.57
C ILE A 271 -4.18 -21.11 4.02
N ASP A 272 -3.03 -21.19 4.69
CA ASP A 272 -2.88 -20.76 6.08
C ASP A 272 -2.27 -19.36 6.18
N ILE A 273 -3.12 -18.39 6.51
CA ILE A 273 -2.76 -16.98 6.63
C ILE A 273 -2.79 -16.53 8.10
N ALA A 274 -2.94 -17.46 9.04
CA ALA A 274 -2.96 -17.17 10.46
C ALA A 274 -1.56 -17.00 11.05
N VAL A 275 -1.45 -16.12 12.05
CA VAL A 275 -0.24 -15.95 12.87
C VAL A 275 -0.70 -15.79 14.34
N PRO A 276 -0.50 -16.81 15.21
CA PRO A 276 0.11 -18.13 14.97
C PRO A 276 -0.64 -19.00 13.94
N ARG A 277 0.03 -20.05 13.42
CA ARG A 277 -0.49 -20.92 12.35
C ARG A 277 -1.71 -21.71 12.81
N ASP A 278 -2.74 -21.77 11.96
CA ASP A 278 -3.95 -22.57 12.20
C ASP A 278 -3.77 -24.03 11.74
N VAL A 279 -2.74 -24.31 10.93
CA VAL A 279 -2.50 -25.65 10.38
C VAL A 279 -1.15 -26.15 10.84
N ASP A 280 -1.11 -27.38 11.34
CA ASP A 280 0.14 -28.05 11.65
C ASP A 280 0.95 -28.28 10.36
N PRO A 281 2.22 -27.84 10.28
CA PRO A 281 3.03 -27.98 9.06
C PRO A 281 3.17 -29.43 8.56
N SER A 282 3.10 -30.43 9.46
CA SER A 282 3.18 -31.86 9.11
C SER A 282 1.99 -32.34 8.25
N VAL A 283 0.89 -31.58 8.22
CA VAL A 283 -0.24 -31.83 7.30
C VAL A 283 0.20 -31.81 5.83
N ASN A 284 1.24 -31.04 5.48
CA ASN A 284 1.73 -30.97 4.11
C ASN A 284 2.46 -32.26 3.66
N GLU A 285 2.79 -33.16 4.58
CA GLU A 285 3.37 -34.47 4.27
C GLU A 285 2.31 -35.52 3.89
N MET A 286 1.02 -35.19 4.08
CA MET A 286 -0.09 -36.08 3.79
C MET A 286 -0.41 -36.12 2.29
N GLU A 287 -0.60 -37.31 1.75
CA GLU A 287 -0.97 -37.49 0.34
C GLU A 287 -2.32 -36.81 0.03
N GLY A 288 -2.37 -36.09 -1.09
CA GLY A 288 -3.55 -35.36 -1.52
C GLY A 288 -3.79 -34.04 -0.80
N VAL A 289 -2.87 -33.56 0.03
CA VAL A 289 -2.95 -32.23 0.68
C VAL A 289 -1.92 -31.28 0.09
N TYR A 290 -2.35 -30.05 -0.19
CA TYR A 290 -1.48 -28.95 -0.58
C TYR A 290 -1.61 -27.83 0.46
N LEU A 291 -0.64 -27.67 1.35
CA LEU A 291 -0.63 -26.59 2.33
C LEU A 291 0.31 -25.47 1.89
N TYR A 292 -0.21 -24.25 1.87
CA TYR A 292 0.57 -23.03 1.64
C TYR A 292 0.34 -22.06 2.77
N ASP A 293 1.41 -21.74 3.49
CA ASP A 293 1.39 -20.67 4.47
C ASP A 293 1.60 -19.29 3.81
N ILE A 294 1.46 -18.21 4.60
CA ILE A 294 1.64 -16.84 4.13
C ILE A 294 3.02 -16.61 3.47
N ASP A 295 4.07 -17.26 3.95
CA ASP A 295 5.43 -17.10 3.44
C ASP A 295 5.62 -17.86 2.12
N ALA A 296 5.08 -19.07 2.01
CA ALA A 296 5.06 -19.83 0.76
C ALA A 296 4.29 -19.08 -0.35
N ILE A 297 3.14 -18.47 0.01
CA ILE A 297 2.37 -17.64 -0.93
C ILE A 297 3.18 -16.43 -1.38
N ARG A 298 3.90 -15.76 -0.48
CA ARG A 298 4.81 -14.66 -0.83
C ARG A 298 5.92 -15.11 -1.76
N SER A 299 6.54 -16.26 -1.49
CA SER A 299 7.59 -16.83 -2.35
C SER A 299 7.07 -17.13 -3.77
N VAL A 300 5.87 -17.69 -3.91
CA VAL A 300 5.22 -17.90 -5.22
C VAL A 300 4.94 -16.56 -5.93
N ALA A 301 4.50 -15.54 -5.19
CA ALA A 301 4.32 -14.20 -5.74
C ALA A 301 5.65 -13.58 -6.24
N GLU A 302 6.77 -13.92 -5.61
CA GLU A 302 8.10 -13.41 -5.94
C GLU A 302 8.73 -14.10 -7.16
N GLN A 303 8.33 -15.34 -7.49
CA GLN A 303 8.92 -16.14 -8.58
C GLN A 303 8.69 -15.59 -10.02
N SER A 304 8.02 -14.44 -10.21
CA SER A 304 7.88 -13.76 -11.51
C SER A 304 8.89 -12.61 -11.75
N LEU A 305 10.12 -12.73 -11.24
CA LEU A 305 11.17 -11.69 -11.27
C LEU A 305 11.49 -11.11 -12.65
N ALA A 306 11.53 -11.93 -13.72
CA ALA A 306 11.92 -11.47 -15.06
C ALA A 306 10.85 -10.58 -15.71
N LEU A 307 9.58 -10.98 -15.62
CA LEU A 307 8.45 -10.17 -16.11
C LEU A 307 8.35 -8.87 -15.31
N ARG A 308 8.58 -8.93 -14.00
CA ARG A 308 8.54 -7.76 -13.12
C ARG A 308 9.63 -6.73 -13.45
N ARG A 309 10.85 -7.16 -13.75
CA ARG A 309 11.93 -6.24 -14.19
C ARG A 309 11.56 -5.47 -15.45
N GLN A 310 10.93 -6.13 -16.43
CA GLN A 310 10.45 -5.46 -17.65
C GLN A 310 9.32 -4.46 -17.34
N GLN A 311 8.37 -4.82 -16.48
CA GLN A 311 7.28 -3.91 -16.10
C GLN A 311 7.78 -2.72 -15.26
N VAL A 312 8.76 -2.93 -14.38
CA VAL A 312 9.44 -1.85 -13.65
C VAL A 312 10.10 -0.90 -14.63
N ALA A 313 10.88 -1.42 -15.60
CA ALA A 313 11.52 -0.57 -16.62
C ALA A 313 10.51 0.25 -17.43
N ALA A 314 9.39 -0.36 -17.84
CA ALA A 314 8.32 0.37 -18.53
C ALA A 314 7.68 1.46 -17.65
N ALA A 315 7.47 1.17 -16.36
CA ALA A 315 6.95 2.14 -15.41
C ALA A 315 7.93 3.30 -15.15
N GLU A 316 9.23 3.01 -15.02
CA GLU A 316 10.28 4.03 -14.90
C GLU A 316 10.32 4.95 -16.13
N ALA A 317 10.15 4.41 -17.34
CA ALA A 317 10.13 5.22 -18.56
C ALA A 317 8.95 6.22 -18.54
N ILE A 318 7.76 5.78 -18.15
CA ILE A 318 6.59 6.65 -17.98
C ILE A 318 6.89 7.72 -16.92
N ILE A 319 7.45 7.32 -15.77
CA ILE A 319 7.76 8.26 -14.69
C ILE A 319 8.78 9.31 -15.15
N ALA A 320 9.85 8.91 -15.84
CA ALA A 320 10.90 9.81 -16.32
C ALA A 320 10.34 10.89 -17.26
N GLU A 321 9.45 10.51 -18.18
CA GLU A 321 8.76 11.47 -19.06
C GLU A 321 7.98 12.51 -18.25
N HIS A 322 7.18 12.07 -17.27
CA HIS A 322 6.38 13.00 -16.45
C HIS A 322 7.23 13.84 -15.49
N VAL A 323 8.37 13.33 -15.03
CA VAL A 323 9.33 14.10 -14.21
C VAL A 323 9.91 15.25 -15.04
N ALA A 324 10.41 14.95 -16.24
CA ALA A 324 10.96 15.96 -17.15
C ALA A 324 9.92 17.05 -17.47
N ASP A 325 8.70 16.64 -17.84
CA ASP A 325 7.58 17.54 -18.11
C ASP A 325 7.23 18.44 -16.91
N PHE A 326 7.24 17.86 -15.70
CA PHE A 326 6.88 18.59 -14.48
C PHE A 326 7.95 19.62 -14.11
N VAL A 327 9.22 19.24 -14.18
CA VAL A 327 10.36 20.13 -13.90
C VAL A 327 10.39 21.31 -14.88
N ASP A 328 10.17 21.06 -16.18
CA ASP A 328 10.08 22.11 -17.21
C ASP A 328 8.86 23.03 -16.97
N SER A 329 7.72 22.46 -16.57
CA SER A 329 6.52 23.24 -16.23
C SER A 329 6.70 24.16 -15.02
N ILE A 330 7.43 23.73 -13.98
CA ILE A 330 7.76 24.57 -12.82
C ILE A 330 8.76 25.66 -13.22
N SER A 331 9.78 25.31 -14.00
CA SER A 331 10.81 26.26 -14.45
C SER A 331 10.19 27.42 -15.23
N ARG A 332 9.29 27.13 -16.19
CA ARG A 332 8.56 28.15 -16.95
C ARG A 332 7.57 28.98 -16.12
N GLY A 333 6.96 28.37 -15.10
CA GLY A 333 6.07 29.06 -14.18
C GLY A 333 6.81 30.10 -13.32
N LEU A 334 8.04 29.79 -12.90
CA LEU A 334 8.92 30.71 -12.17
C LEU A 334 9.34 31.89 -13.05
N THR A 335 9.72 31.67 -14.32
CA THR A 335 10.13 32.73 -15.25
C THR A 335 9.02 33.74 -15.55
N ARG A 336 7.77 33.28 -15.69
CA ARG A 336 6.61 34.17 -15.91
C ARG A 336 6.30 35.04 -14.69
N SER A 337 6.45 34.49 -13.48
CA SER A 337 6.30 35.24 -12.22
C SER A 337 7.40 36.31 -12.02
N SER A 338 8.59 36.11 -12.58
CA SER A 338 9.69 37.10 -12.48
C SER A 338 9.52 38.26 -13.46
N GLN A 339 8.94 38.01 -14.64
CA GLN A 339 8.69 39.05 -15.65
C GLN A 339 7.55 40.01 -15.24
N THR A 340 6.56 39.55 -14.48
CA THR A 340 5.51 40.43 -13.95
C THR A 340 5.95 41.28 -12.75
N ALA A 341 7.09 40.97 -12.13
CA ALA A 341 7.65 41.72 -10.99
C ALA A 341 8.70 42.78 -11.40
N GLY A 342 9.04 42.87 -12.68
CA GLY A 342 10.13 43.71 -13.21
C GLY A 342 9.67 44.82 -14.14
N HIS A 343 8.82 45.75 -13.69
CA HIS A 343 8.85 47.16 -14.12
C HIS A 343 7.99 48.07 -13.21
N PRO A 344 8.59 49.05 -12.51
CA PRO A 344 7.88 50.13 -11.81
C PRO A 344 7.92 51.48 -12.58
N SER A 345 6.78 52.19 -12.51
CA SER A 345 6.52 53.64 -12.52
C SER A 345 7.23 54.61 -13.49
N LEU A 346 6.44 55.36 -14.27
CA LEU A 346 6.25 56.83 -14.19
C LEU A 346 5.75 57.35 -15.55
N GLY A 347 4.56 57.96 -15.53
CA GLY A 347 4.01 58.70 -16.65
C GLY A 347 3.07 59.74 -16.08
N GLU A 348 3.64 60.89 -15.74
CA GLU A 348 2.93 62.13 -15.46
C GLU A 348 1.83 62.35 -16.49
N ASN A 349 0.65 62.78 -16.05
CA ASN A 349 -0.29 63.43 -16.95
C ASN A 349 -0.81 64.70 -16.28
N PRO A 350 -0.50 65.90 -16.83
CA PRO A 350 -0.94 67.16 -16.25
C PRO A 350 -2.40 67.43 -16.58
N LEU A 351 -3.09 68.02 -15.60
CA LEU A 351 -4.17 69.01 -15.71
C LEU A 351 -4.92 69.11 -17.05
N ARG A 352 -6.22 68.81 -17.03
CA ARG A 352 -7.22 69.63 -17.72
C ARG A 352 -8.46 69.81 -16.84
N ALA A 353 -8.63 71.05 -16.39
CA ALA A 353 -9.92 71.61 -16.01
C ALA A 353 -10.77 71.82 -17.28
N SER A 354 -12.08 71.55 -17.21
CA SER A 354 -13.17 72.53 -17.44
C SER A 354 -14.49 71.85 -17.83
N GLU A 355 -15.57 72.33 -17.18
CA GLU A 355 -17.01 72.35 -17.60
C GLU A 355 -17.77 71.00 -17.51
N VAL A 356 -18.93 70.88 -16.84
CA VAL A 356 -20.04 71.79 -16.49
C VAL A 356 -20.57 71.49 -15.09
#